data_AF-A0A259M9Q4-F1
#
_entry.id   AF-A0A259M9Q4-F1
#
_cell.length_a   1.000
_cell.length_b   1.000
_cell.length_c   1.000
_cell.angle_alpha   90.00
_cell.angle_beta   90.00
_cell.angle_gamma   90.00
#
_symmetry.space_group_name_H-M   'P 1'
#
loop_
_entity.id
_entity.type
_entity.pdbx_description
1 polymer ?
#
loop_
_entity_poly.entity_id
_entity_poly.type
_entity_poly.pdbx_seq_one_letter_code
_entity_poly.pdbx_strand_id
1 'polypeptide(L)' 'MFENLQDRLSGSLRKISGQARLTEDNIKDTLREVRMALLEADVALPV' A
#
# COMPACT_ATOMS: atom_id res chain seq x y z
N MET A 1 -6.85 1.83 16.24
CA MET A 1 -5.47 1.85 15.69
C MET A 1 -5.36 0.95 14.45
N PHE A 2 -5.69 -0.34 14.53
CA PHE A 2 -5.53 -1.27 13.40
C PHE A 2 -6.52 -1.07 12.23
N GLU A 3 -7.71 -0.53 12.49
CA GLU A 3 -8.71 -0.26 11.43
C GLU A 3 -8.23 0.75 10.37
N ASN A 4 -7.54 1.82 10.79
CA ASN A 4 -6.99 2.82 9.86
C ASN A 4 -5.91 2.20 8.94
N LEU A 5 -5.03 1.36 9.51
CA LEU A 5 -4.06 0.60 8.72
C LEU A 5 -4.77 -0.35 7.75
N GLN A 6 -5.79 -1.07 8.22
CA GLN A 6 -6.56 -2.00 7.40
C GLN A 6 -7.25 -1.30 6.23
N ASP A 7 -7.83 -0.12 6.45
CA ASP A 7 -8.47 0.68 5.41
C ASP A 7 -7.47 1.19 4.37
N ARG A 8 -6.33 1.73 4.82
CA ARG A 8 -5.28 2.24 3.91
C ARG A 8 -4.67 1.11 3.08
N LEU A 9 -4.33 0.00 3.71
CA LEU A 9 -3.73 -1.15 3.02
C LEU A 9 -4.72 -1.77 2.03
N SER A 10 -6.00 -1.92 2.42
CA SER A 10 -7.06 -2.37 1.53
C SER A 10 -7.27 -1.42 0.35
N GLY A 11 -7.19 -0.10 0.60
CA GLY A 11 -7.28 0.93 -0.44
C GLY A 11 -6.14 0.83 -1.47
N SER A 12 -4.89 0.71 -1.01
CA SER A 12 -3.73 0.59 -1.90
C SER A 12 -3.78 -0.72 -2.69
N LEU A 13 -4.15 -1.84 -2.06
CA LEU A 13 -4.26 -3.12 -2.77
C LEU A 13 -5.40 -3.14 -3.79
N ARG A 14 -6.50 -2.42 -3.55
CA ARG A 14 -7.60 -2.28 -4.52
C ARG A 14 -7.18 -1.60 -5.82
N LYS A 15 -6.16 -0.73 -5.80
CA LYS A 15 -5.68 -0.03 -7.01
C LYS A 15 -5.03 -0.97 -8.04
N ILE A 16 -4.47 -2.08 -7.55
CA ILE A 16 -3.85 -3.12 -8.39
C ILE A 16 -4.77 -4.33 -8.56
N SER A 17 -5.64 -4.63 -7.59
CA SER A 17 -6.62 -5.71 -7.71
C SER A 17 -7.69 -5.33 -8.74
N GLY A 18 -7.73 -6.03 -9.87
CA GLY A 18 -8.68 -5.74 -10.96
C GLY A 18 -8.06 -5.03 -12.16
N GLN A 19 -6.75 -4.72 -12.13
CA GLN A 19 -6.06 -4.34 -13.36
C GLN A 19 -5.79 -5.57 -14.22
N ALA A 20 -6.13 -5.48 -15.51
CA ALA A 20 -5.88 -6.55 -16.48
C ALA A 20 -4.38 -6.80 -16.72
N ARG A 21 -3.53 -5.80 -16.45
CA ARG A 21 -2.08 -5.90 -16.56
C ARG A 21 -1.41 -5.08 -15.45
N LEU A 22 -0.49 -5.72 -14.75
CA LEU A 22 0.42 -5.03 -13.82
C LEU A 22 1.63 -4.53 -14.59
N THR A 23 2.00 -3.27 -14.36
CA THR A 23 3.18 -2.62 -14.95
C THR A 23 4.13 -2.21 -13.83
N GLU A 24 5.38 -1.93 -14.18
CA GLU A 24 6.36 -1.54 -13.16
C GLU A 24 5.96 -0.23 -12.46
N ASP A 25 5.40 0.72 -13.22
CA ASP A 25 4.92 1.99 -12.69
C ASP A 25 3.76 1.81 -11.69
N ASN A 26 2.73 1.02 -12.03
CA ASN A 26 1.56 0.87 -11.14
C ASN A 26 1.90 0.08 -9.86
N ILE A 27 2.82 -0.88 -9.95
CA ILE A 27 3.35 -1.61 -8.79
C ILE A 27 4.16 -0.65 -7.92
N LYS A 28 5.06 0.14 -8.51
CA LYS A 28 5.95 1.05 -7.77
C LYS A 28 5.16 2.10 -7.00
N ASP A 29 4.12 2.67 -7.62
CA ASP A 29 3.25 3.64 -6.95
C ASP A 29 2.49 3.00 -5.79
N THR A 30 1.96 1.79 -5.99
CA THR A 30 1.23 1.06 -4.94
C THR A 30 2.13 0.69 -3.77
N LEU A 31 3.36 0.23 -4.04
CA LEU A 31 4.35 -0.07 -2.99
C LEU A 31 4.73 1.18 -2.20
N ARG A 32 4.79 2.34 -2.85
CA ARG A 32 5.06 3.61 -2.18
C ARG A 32 3.95 3.97 -1.19
N GLU A 33 2.69 3.79 -1.59
CA GLU A 33 1.55 4.03 -0.71
C GLU A 33 1.51 3.06 0.47
N VAL A 34 1.77 1.77 0.23
CA VAL A 34 1.87 0.77 1.30
C VAL A 34 2.97 1.14 2.29
N ARG A 35 4.14 1.59 1.80
CA ARG A 35 5.24 2.04 2.67
C ARG A 35 4.83 3.22 3.54
N MET A 36 4.12 4.20 2.97
CA MET A 36 3.62 5.36 3.72
C MET A 36 2.61 4.95 4.79
N ALA A 37 1.66 4.07 4.44
CA ALA A 37 0.64 3.57 5.38
C ALA A 37 1.27 2.81 6.56
N LEU A 38 2.36 2.07 6.32
CA LEU A 38 3.10 1.39 7.37
C LEU A 38 3.85 2.37 8.28
N LEU A 39 4.47 3.42 7.72
CA LEU A 39 5.14 4.45 8.51
C LEU A 39 4.17 5.25 9.39
N GLU A 40 3.00 5.61 8.85
CA GLU A 40 1.95 6.32 9.59
C GLU A 40 1.33 5.48 10.72
N ALA A 41 1.44 4.15 10.62
CA ALA A 41 0.97 3.20 11.63
C ALA A 41 2.07 2.82 12.65
N ASP A 42 3.15 3.58 12.72
CA ASP A 42 4.31 3.37 13.60
C ASP A 42 4.95 1.97 13.44
N VAL A 43 4.93 1.41 12.22
CA VAL A 43 5.59 0.13 11.92
C VAL A 43 7.08 0.36 11.67
N ALA A 44 7.93 -0.36 12.41
CA ALA A 44 9.37 -0.35 12.19
C ALA A 44 9.72 -1.00 10.84
N LEU A 45 10.19 -0.20 9.89
CA LEU A 45 10.68 -0.67 8.60
C LEU A 45 12.22 -0.64 8.58
N PRO A 46 12.90 -1.76 8.26
CA PRO A 46 14.31 -1.71 7.93
C PRO A 46 14.46 -0.96 6.59
N VAL A 47 15.26 0.12 6.61
CA VAL A 47 15.64 0.89 5.43
C VAL A 47 16.93 0.36 4.82
#